data_AF-L8DQ41-F1
#
_entry.id   AF-L8DQ41-F1
#
_cell.length_a   1.000
_cell.length_b   1.000
_cell.length_c   1.000
_cell.angle_alpha   90.00
_cell.angle_beta   90.00
_cell.angle_gamma   90.00
#
_symmetry.space_group_name_H-M   'P 1'
#
loop_
_entity.id
_entity.type
_entity.pdbx_description
1 polymer ?
#
loop_
_entity_poly.entity_id
_entity_poly.type
_entity_poly.pdbx_seq_one_letter_code
_entity_poly.pdbx_strand_id
1 'polypeptide(L)'
;MGGSAAERLRAAVLARRDQLKFSRRQVSLNGGPSEPTLLKIERGQGDDLGAATFRKLDIGLQWEAGSAARVAVGGTPAAAARSDVALASGGLSVPVAAVAEVTKLVGELQDLADVREDQSLRSISERLALAIRPIYGSYVTSVLEANRRSSPGGLAAILQLLGPFLDEPIPTDAADVSEWQYRRWLAGQTDGLTKAQEQRFQRRLEQSDE
;
A
#
# COMPACT_ATOMS: atom_id res chain seq x y z
N MET A 1 -17.20 -37.00 -2.05
CA MET A 1 -16.11 -37.71 -1.34
C MET A 1 -15.27 -36.66 -0.62
N GLY A 2 -15.42 -36.52 0.69
CA GLY A 2 -14.67 -35.54 1.48
C GLY A 2 -13.32 -36.12 1.89
N GLY A 3 -12.22 -35.63 1.30
CA GLY A 3 -10.86 -36.01 1.69
C GLY A 3 -10.55 -35.68 3.16
N SER A 4 -9.47 -36.19 3.75
CA SER A 4 -9.17 -36.01 5.18
C SER A 4 -9.04 -34.52 5.57
N ALA A 5 -9.10 -34.21 6.87
CA ALA A 5 -8.87 -32.85 7.34
C ALA A 5 -7.50 -32.31 6.89
N ALA A 6 -6.47 -33.15 6.92
CA ALA A 6 -5.14 -32.80 6.43
C ALA A 6 -5.10 -32.57 4.91
N GLU A 7 -5.84 -33.34 4.11
CA GLU A 7 -5.92 -33.15 2.66
C GLU A 7 -6.62 -31.83 2.29
N ARG A 8 -7.73 -31.51 2.97
CA ARG A 8 -8.44 -30.24 2.78
C ARG A 8 -7.55 -29.05 3.14
N LEU A 9 -6.87 -29.15 4.28
CA LEU A 9 -5.98 -28.09 4.75
C LEU A 9 -4.78 -27.93 3.81
N ARG A 10 -4.17 -29.02 3.37
CA ARG A 10 -3.11 -29.01 2.34
C ARG A 10 -3.55 -28.23 1.10
N ALA A 11 -4.71 -28.59 0.53
CA ALA A 11 -5.20 -27.99 -0.69
C ALA A 11 -5.44 -26.47 -0.52
N ALA A 12 -6.10 -26.08 0.58
CA ALA A 12 -6.37 -24.68 0.89
C ALA A 12 -5.09 -23.86 1.12
N VAL A 13 -4.12 -24.41 1.85
CA VAL A 13 -2.83 -23.75 2.14
C VAL A 13 -2.03 -23.55 0.86
N LEU A 14 -1.92 -24.58 0.00
CA LEU A 14 -1.22 -24.48 -1.27
C LEU A 14 -1.86 -23.44 -2.19
N ALA A 15 -3.18 -23.49 -2.35
CA ALA A 15 -3.92 -22.54 -3.17
C ALA A 15 -3.75 -21.09 -2.68
N ARG A 16 -3.87 -20.86 -1.37
CA ARG A 16 -3.74 -19.51 -0.81
C ARG A 16 -2.32 -18.96 -0.93
N ARG A 17 -1.30 -19.80 -0.71
CA ARG A 17 0.09 -19.37 -0.89
C ARG A 17 0.42 -19.01 -2.32
N ASP A 18 -0.13 -19.74 -3.29
CA ASP A 18 0.02 -19.37 -4.69
C ASP A 18 -0.70 -18.05 -5.02
N GLN A 19 -1.91 -17.83 -4.47
CA GLN A 19 -2.62 -16.54 -4.61
C GLN A 19 -1.81 -15.37 -4.05
N LEU A 20 -1.17 -15.54 -2.89
CA LEU A 20 -0.37 -14.50 -2.23
C LEU A 20 1.07 -14.42 -2.79
N LYS A 21 1.49 -15.37 -3.62
CA LYS A 21 2.88 -15.56 -4.07
C LYS A 21 3.87 -15.63 -2.89
N PHE A 22 3.46 -16.26 -1.79
CA PHE A 22 4.28 -16.42 -0.59
C PHE A 22 5.03 -17.76 -0.55
N SER A 23 6.33 -17.68 -0.32
CA SER A 23 7.17 -18.80 0.12
C SER A 23 6.81 -19.26 1.55
N ARG A 24 7.25 -20.47 1.93
CA ARG A 24 7.12 -20.99 3.32
C ARG A 24 7.71 -20.00 4.33
N ARG A 25 8.90 -19.49 4.02
CA ARG A 25 9.60 -18.51 4.85
C ARG A 25 8.78 -17.24 5.05
N GLN A 26 8.17 -16.69 3.99
CA GLN A 26 7.31 -15.52 4.10
C GLN A 26 6.07 -15.77 4.96
N VAL A 27 5.42 -16.94 4.81
CA VAL A 27 4.29 -17.31 5.69
C VAL A 27 4.73 -17.37 7.15
N SER A 28 5.89 -17.97 7.45
CA SER A 28 6.43 -18.02 8.81
C SER A 28 6.80 -16.64 9.36
N LEU A 29 7.41 -15.77 8.55
CA LEU A 29 7.77 -14.40 8.93
C LEU A 29 6.53 -13.54 9.18
N ASN A 30 5.44 -13.80 8.47
CA ASN A 30 4.14 -13.17 8.68
C ASN A 30 3.36 -13.75 9.87
N GLY A 31 4.03 -14.36 10.85
CA GLY A 31 3.38 -14.92 12.06
C GLY A 31 2.76 -16.31 11.87
N GLY A 32 3.00 -16.95 10.72
CA GLY A 32 2.54 -18.29 10.40
C GLY A 32 3.29 -19.42 11.14
N PRO A 33 2.90 -20.69 10.89
CA PRO A 33 3.66 -21.83 11.40
C PRO A 33 5.07 -21.84 10.82
N SER A 34 6.00 -22.49 11.52
CA SER A 34 7.38 -22.64 11.05
C SER A 34 7.45 -23.35 9.69
N GLU A 35 8.49 -23.09 8.91
CA GLU A 35 8.66 -23.72 7.59
C GLU A 35 8.58 -25.26 7.61
N PRO A 36 9.18 -25.97 8.59
CA PRO A 36 9.02 -27.43 8.71
C PRO A 36 7.57 -27.85 9.00
N THR A 37 6.82 -27.06 9.76
CA THR A 37 5.41 -27.33 10.07
C THR A 37 4.55 -27.13 8.83
N LEU A 38 4.79 -26.06 8.06
CA LEU A 38 4.14 -25.83 6.78
C LEU A 38 4.44 -26.95 5.77
N LEU A 39 5.68 -27.43 5.71
CA LEU A 39 6.05 -28.54 4.85
C LEU A 39 5.30 -29.83 5.20
N LYS A 40 5.10 -30.13 6.49
CA LYS A 40 4.29 -31.28 6.94
C LYS A 40 2.83 -31.12 6.51
N ILE A 41 2.25 -29.94 6.69
CA ILE A 41 0.86 -29.64 6.26
C ILE A 41 0.72 -29.83 4.75
N GLU A 42 1.65 -29.33 3.95
CA GLU A 42 1.63 -29.46 2.49
C GLU A 42 1.85 -30.87 1.97
N ARG A 43 2.46 -31.74 2.79
CA ARG A 43 2.55 -33.18 2.52
C ARG A 43 1.28 -33.94 2.93
N GLY A 44 0.29 -33.26 3.50
CA GLY A 44 -0.92 -33.87 4.04
C GLY A 44 -0.68 -34.61 5.36
N GLN A 45 0.39 -34.28 6.09
CA GLN A 45 0.81 -34.95 7.32
C GLN A 45 0.45 -34.11 8.54
N GLY A 46 -0.86 -33.92 8.80
CA GLY A 46 -1.34 -32.93 9.76
C GLY A 46 -2.70 -33.25 10.39
N ASP A 47 -2.99 -34.51 10.66
CA ASP A 47 -4.28 -34.91 11.25
C ASP A 47 -4.44 -34.44 12.71
N ASP A 48 -3.32 -34.21 13.43
CA ASP A 48 -3.29 -33.78 14.85
C ASP A 48 -2.95 -32.29 15.06
N LEU A 49 -3.24 -31.43 14.07
CA LEU A 49 -2.92 -30.00 14.21
C LEU A 49 -3.80 -29.34 15.28
N GLY A 50 -3.17 -28.86 16.34
CA GLY A 50 -3.86 -28.16 17.42
C GLY A 50 -4.34 -26.75 17.03
N ALA A 51 -5.26 -26.21 17.83
CA ALA A 51 -5.84 -24.87 17.65
C ALA A 51 -4.79 -23.75 17.53
N ALA A 52 -3.64 -23.88 18.20
CA ALA A 52 -2.53 -22.93 18.09
C ALA A 52 -1.95 -22.88 16.66
N THR A 53 -1.85 -24.01 15.97
CA THR A 53 -1.35 -24.06 14.59
C THR A 53 -2.39 -23.52 13.61
N PHE A 54 -3.68 -23.78 13.83
CA PHE A 54 -4.75 -23.16 13.04
C PHE A 54 -4.74 -21.63 13.16
N ARG A 55 -4.60 -21.08 14.37
CA ARG A 55 -4.46 -19.62 14.55
C ARG A 55 -3.25 -19.06 13.80
N LYS A 56 -2.11 -19.75 13.86
CA LYS A 56 -0.92 -19.34 13.11
C LYS A 56 -1.16 -19.40 11.60
N LEU A 57 -1.85 -20.42 11.09
CA LEU A 57 -2.21 -20.49 9.68
C LEU A 57 -3.09 -19.32 9.27
N ASP A 58 -4.09 -18.97 10.09
CA ASP A 58 -4.96 -17.82 9.80
C ASP A 58 -4.14 -16.53 9.67
N ILE A 59 -3.21 -16.29 10.59
CA ILE A 59 -2.32 -15.12 10.59
C ILE A 59 -1.39 -15.13 9.37
N GLY A 60 -0.59 -16.20 9.20
CA GLY A 60 0.43 -16.27 8.16
C GLY A 60 -0.09 -16.32 6.73
N LEU A 61 -1.35 -16.75 6.54
CA LEU A 61 -2.03 -16.83 5.24
C LEU A 61 -3.05 -15.71 5.02
N GLN A 62 -3.09 -14.73 5.93
CA GLN A 62 -4.00 -13.58 5.87
C GLN A 62 -5.45 -14.05 5.65
N TRP A 63 -5.87 -15.02 6.46
CA TRP A 63 -7.24 -15.46 6.56
C TRP A 63 -7.92 -14.84 7.79
N GLU A 64 -9.23 -14.73 7.75
CA GLU A 64 -10.04 -14.41 8.91
C GLU A 64 -9.79 -15.47 10.00
N ALA A 65 -9.74 -15.03 11.27
CA ALA A 65 -9.56 -15.92 12.40
C ALA A 65 -10.61 -17.06 12.39
N GLY A 66 -10.13 -18.30 12.54
CA GLY A 66 -10.96 -19.51 12.50
C GLY A 66 -11.09 -20.15 11.11
N SER A 67 -10.56 -19.54 10.05
CA SER A 67 -10.65 -20.08 8.69
C SER A 67 -9.95 -21.43 8.52
N ALA A 68 -8.77 -21.63 9.11
CA ALA A 68 -8.05 -22.89 9.05
C ALA A 68 -8.83 -24.02 9.74
N ALA A 69 -9.47 -23.72 10.88
CA ALA A 69 -10.36 -24.67 11.55
C ALA A 69 -11.60 -24.98 10.71
N ARG A 70 -12.17 -23.96 10.05
CA ARG A 70 -13.31 -24.11 9.13
C ARG A 70 -12.97 -25.03 7.95
N VAL A 71 -11.78 -24.89 7.38
CA VAL A 71 -11.26 -25.80 6.34
C VAL A 71 -11.10 -27.22 6.85
N ALA A 72 -10.57 -27.38 8.06
CA ALA A 72 -10.38 -28.70 8.67
C ALA A 72 -11.71 -29.45 8.83
N VAL A 73 -12.85 -28.79 8.98
CA VAL A 73 -14.19 -29.41 9.04
C VAL A 73 -14.95 -29.43 7.71
N GLY A 74 -14.33 -29.02 6.60
CA GLY A 74 -14.92 -29.09 5.26
C GLY A 74 -15.52 -27.79 4.72
N GLY A 75 -15.40 -26.67 5.44
CA GLY A 75 -15.78 -25.35 4.95
C GLY A 75 -14.69 -24.68 4.12
N THR A 76 -14.95 -23.44 3.71
CA THR A 76 -14.02 -22.62 2.90
C THR A 76 -13.37 -21.53 3.74
N PRO A 77 -12.06 -21.24 3.52
CA PRO A 77 -11.39 -20.18 4.27
C PRO A 77 -11.86 -18.80 3.78
N ALA A 78 -11.97 -17.83 4.69
CA ALA A 78 -12.23 -16.45 4.32
C ALA A 78 -10.92 -15.65 4.34
N ALA A 79 -10.69 -14.81 3.34
CA ALA A 79 -9.58 -13.86 3.38
C ALA A 79 -9.84 -12.84 4.50
N ALA A 80 -8.81 -12.50 5.28
CA ALA A 80 -8.92 -11.38 6.19
C ALA A 80 -9.21 -10.12 5.36
N ALA A 81 -10.13 -9.28 5.84
CA ALA A 81 -10.22 -7.92 5.34
C ALA A 81 -8.82 -7.30 5.48
N ARG A 82 -8.33 -6.65 4.43
CA ARG A 82 -7.09 -5.88 4.55
C ARG A 82 -7.37 -4.81 5.60
N SER A 83 -6.83 -5.01 6.79
CA SER A 83 -6.69 -3.91 7.73
C SER A 83 -5.63 -3.01 7.13
N ASP A 84 -6.05 -1.88 6.58
CA ASP A 84 -5.16 -0.75 6.35
C ASP A 84 -4.67 -0.34 7.74
N VAL A 85 -3.58 -0.96 8.20
CA VAL A 85 -2.94 -0.57 9.44
C VAL A 85 -2.39 0.83 9.17
N ALA A 86 -3.16 1.84 9.55
CA ALA A 86 -2.66 3.18 9.74
C ALA A 86 -1.62 3.10 10.87
N LEU A 87 -0.35 2.98 10.50
CA LEU A 87 0.73 3.29 11.41
C LEU A 87 0.47 4.73 11.86
N ALA A 88 0.16 4.93 13.13
CA ALA A 88 0.03 6.26 13.70
C ALA A 88 1.26 7.07 13.27
N SER A 89 1.01 8.22 12.63
CA SER A 89 1.98 9.12 12.00
C SER A 89 2.97 9.67 13.03
N GLY A 90 3.88 8.83 13.51
CA GLY A 90 5.03 9.23 14.29
C GLY A 90 6.06 9.82 13.35
N GLY A 91 5.93 11.11 13.02
CA GLY A 91 7.00 12.01 12.57
C GLY A 91 8.09 11.41 11.69
N LEU A 92 7.76 10.61 10.68
CA LEU A 92 8.76 10.06 9.77
C LEU A 92 9.22 11.19 8.84
N SER A 93 10.29 11.88 9.21
CA SER A 93 10.91 12.91 8.39
C SER A 93 11.65 12.27 7.22
N VAL A 94 10.97 12.08 6.10
CA VAL A 94 11.62 11.71 4.84
C VAL A 94 12.20 12.97 4.21
N PRO A 95 13.47 12.99 3.76
CA PRO A 95 14.01 14.12 3.00
C PRO A 95 13.30 14.26 1.65
N VAL A 96 12.92 15.49 1.28
CA VAL A 96 12.28 15.78 -0.03
C VAL A 96 13.14 15.26 -1.18
N ALA A 97 14.47 15.37 -1.06
CA ALA A 97 15.42 14.89 -2.05
C ALA A 97 15.35 13.37 -2.25
N ALA A 98 15.13 12.58 -1.20
CA ALA A 98 15.01 11.12 -1.32
C ALA A 98 13.72 10.72 -2.04
N VAL A 99 12.63 11.44 -1.79
CA VAL A 99 11.34 11.27 -2.49
C VAL A 99 11.49 11.63 -3.97
N ALA A 100 12.14 12.76 -4.27
CA ALA A 100 12.41 13.19 -5.63
C ALA A 100 13.27 12.16 -6.39
N GLU A 101 14.32 11.64 -5.75
CA GLU A 101 15.21 10.64 -6.36
C GLU A 101 14.48 9.34 -6.69
N VAL A 102 13.68 8.80 -5.77
CA VAL A 102 12.92 7.57 -6.04
C VAL A 102 11.91 7.79 -7.17
N THR A 103 11.26 8.95 -7.23
CA THR A 103 10.34 9.26 -8.34
C THR A 103 11.09 9.34 -9.67
N LYS A 104 12.24 10.01 -9.68
CA LYS A 104 13.09 10.10 -10.86
C LYS A 104 13.49 8.71 -11.36
N LEU A 105 13.91 7.82 -10.45
CA LEU A 105 14.25 6.43 -10.78
C LEU A 105 13.04 5.65 -11.33
N VAL A 106 11.84 5.89 -10.83
CA VAL A 106 10.62 5.29 -11.39
C VAL A 106 10.38 5.76 -12.82
N GLY A 107 10.56 7.06 -13.10
CA GLY A 107 10.47 7.61 -14.46
C GLY A 107 11.52 7.03 -15.40
N GLU A 108 12.79 6.98 -14.98
CA GLU A 108 13.87 6.34 -15.75
C GLU A 108 13.58 4.85 -16.04
N LEU A 109 12.97 4.14 -15.11
CA LEU A 109 12.55 2.74 -15.31
C LEU A 109 11.38 2.62 -16.29
N GLN A 110 10.46 3.58 -16.34
CA GLN A 110 9.38 3.61 -17.32
C GLN A 110 9.93 3.91 -18.72
N ASP A 111 10.77 4.92 -18.86
CA ASP A 111 11.44 5.28 -20.12
C ASP A 111 12.26 4.10 -20.65
N LEU A 112 12.99 3.41 -19.77
CA LEU A 112 13.76 2.23 -20.14
C LEU A 112 12.86 1.06 -20.58
N ALA A 113 11.71 0.87 -19.91
CA ALA A 113 10.73 -0.14 -20.31
C ALA A 113 10.15 0.14 -21.69
N ASP A 114 9.91 1.42 -22.00
CA ASP A 114 9.39 1.86 -23.28
C ASP A 114 10.42 1.70 -24.40
N VAL A 115 11.66 2.13 -24.19
CA VAL A 115 12.76 1.97 -25.15
C VAL A 115 13.03 0.49 -25.45
N ARG A 116 12.87 -0.40 -24.47
CA ARG A 116 13.11 -1.84 -24.63
C ARG A 116 11.88 -2.62 -25.10
N GLU A 117 10.72 -1.98 -25.19
CA GLU A 117 9.43 -2.63 -25.43
C GLU A 117 9.15 -3.80 -24.46
N ASP A 118 9.69 -3.73 -23.23
CA ASP A 118 9.60 -4.81 -22.25
C ASP A 118 8.33 -4.67 -21.39
N GLN A 119 7.34 -5.50 -21.70
CA GLN A 119 6.05 -5.48 -21.01
C GLN A 119 6.14 -5.89 -19.52
N SER A 120 7.11 -6.72 -19.15
CA SER A 120 7.30 -7.14 -17.76
C SER A 120 7.90 -6.00 -16.94
N LEU A 121 8.92 -5.33 -17.49
CA LEU A 121 9.51 -4.16 -16.86
C LEU A 121 8.49 -3.03 -16.75
N ARG A 122 7.70 -2.77 -17.80
CA ARG A 122 6.61 -1.79 -17.79
C ARG A 122 5.61 -2.06 -16.67
N SER A 123 5.14 -3.30 -16.55
CA SER A 123 4.19 -3.69 -15.48
C SER A 123 4.79 -3.54 -14.08
N ILE A 124 6.07 -3.84 -13.90
CA ILE A 124 6.76 -3.66 -12.61
C ILE A 124 6.88 -2.17 -12.27
N SER A 125 7.29 -1.34 -13.23
CA SER A 125 7.43 0.10 -13.05
C SER A 125 6.09 0.78 -12.75
N GLU A 126 5.01 0.40 -13.45
CA GLU A 126 3.65 0.88 -13.17
C GLU A 126 3.18 0.50 -11.76
N ARG A 127 3.40 -0.76 -11.35
CA ARG A 127 3.06 -1.22 -10.00
C ARG A 127 3.88 -0.49 -8.93
N LEU A 128 5.14 -0.18 -9.21
CA LEU A 128 6.00 0.59 -8.32
C LEU A 128 5.49 2.03 -8.19
N ALA A 129 5.17 2.69 -9.30
CA ALA A 129 4.57 4.02 -9.31
C ALA A 129 3.27 4.06 -8.49
N LEU A 130 2.37 3.10 -8.71
CA LEU A 130 1.10 2.99 -7.98
C LEU A 130 1.29 2.73 -6.48
N ALA A 131 2.25 1.89 -6.10
CA ALA A 131 2.52 1.56 -4.70
C ALA A 131 3.05 2.77 -3.91
N ILE A 132 3.80 3.63 -4.60
CA ILE A 132 4.47 4.76 -3.97
C ILE A 132 3.57 6.02 -3.96
N ARG A 133 2.64 6.16 -4.92
CA ARG A 133 1.75 7.32 -5.08
C ARG A 133 1.04 7.77 -3.79
N PRO A 134 0.47 6.91 -2.93
CA PRO A 134 -0.19 7.33 -1.68
C PRO A 134 0.80 7.94 -0.67
N ILE A 135 2.02 7.40 -0.61
CA ILE A 135 3.07 7.85 0.31
C ILE A 135 3.49 9.28 -0.07
N TYR A 136 3.69 9.52 -1.37
CA TYR A 136 4.06 10.85 -1.86
C TYR A 136 2.92 11.85 -1.80
N GLY A 137 1.68 11.45 -2.13
CA GLY A 137 0.53 12.35 -2.07
C GLY A 137 0.30 12.93 -0.67
N SER A 138 0.46 12.11 0.38
CA SER A 138 0.41 12.58 1.77
C SER A 138 1.62 13.44 2.12
N TYR A 139 2.83 13.02 1.74
CA TYR A 139 4.06 13.72 2.05
C TYR A 139 4.11 15.13 1.43
N VAL A 140 3.78 15.25 0.13
CA VAL A 140 3.72 16.53 -0.60
C VAL A 140 2.73 17.48 0.05
N THR A 141 1.54 16.98 0.41
CA THR A 141 0.55 17.79 1.13
C THR A 141 1.12 18.31 2.44
N SER A 142 1.70 17.44 3.28
CA SER A 142 2.27 17.83 4.57
C SER A 142 3.44 18.83 4.44
N VAL A 143 4.32 18.66 3.44
CA VAL A 143 5.42 19.59 3.18
C VAL A 143 4.88 20.96 2.74
N LEU A 144 3.90 20.99 1.84
CA LEU A 144 3.31 22.23 1.37
C LEU A 144 2.54 22.97 2.48
N GLU A 145 1.78 22.24 3.29
CA GLU A 145 1.09 22.78 4.47
C GLU A 145 2.08 23.40 5.46
N ALA A 146 3.15 22.69 5.83
CA ALA A 146 4.17 23.17 6.75
C ALA A 146 4.89 24.43 6.24
N ASN A 147 5.21 24.48 4.94
CA ASN A 147 5.94 25.60 4.34
C ASN A 147 5.07 26.83 4.09
N ARG A 148 3.79 26.63 3.76
CA ARG A 148 2.83 27.75 3.61
C ARG A 148 2.60 28.49 4.93
N ARG A 149 2.76 27.81 6.08
CA ARG A 149 2.70 28.42 7.41
C ARG A 149 3.97 29.17 7.80
N SER A 150 5.13 28.62 7.45
CA SER A 150 6.40 28.99 8.10
C SER A 150 7.17 30.13 7.43
N SER A 151 7.10 30.28 6.09
CA SER A 151 7.61 31.48 5.37
C SER A 151 7.42 31.41 3.85
N PRO A 152 7.10 32.52 3.16
CA PRO A 152 6.96 32.57 1.70
C PRO A 152 8.23 32.19 0.91
N GLY A 153 9.44 32.37 1.48
CA GLY A 153 10.71 32.17 0.78
C GLY A 153 11.14 30.71 0.59
N GLY A 154 10.75 29.80 1.49
CA GLY A 154 11.07 28.36 1.38
C GLY A 154 10.23 27.63 0.35
N LEU A 155 9.03 28.15 0.07
CA LEU A 155 8.08 27.57 -0.87
C LEU A 155 8.65 27.52 -2.29
N ALA A 156 9.38 28.55 -2.73
CA ALA A 156 9.94 28.60 -4.08
C ALA A 156 10.91 27.44 -4.40
N ALA A 157 11.81 27.11 -3.48
CA ALA A 157 12.74 25.99 -3.65
C ALA A 157 12.02 24.64 -3.66
N ILE A 158 10.98 24.51 -2.83
CA ILE A 158 10.14 23.30 -2.78
C ILE A 158 9.31 23.16 -4.06
N LEU A 159 8.75 24.25 -4.58
CA LEU A 159 8.01 24.25 -5.84
C LEU A 159 8.89 23.91 -7.05
N GLN A 160 10.18 24.30 -7.05
CA GLN A 160 11.11 23.85 -8.09
C GLN A 160 11.31 22.33 -8.06
N LEU A 161 11.36 21.73 -6.88
CA LEU A 161 11.50 20.28 -6.72
C LEU A 161 10.19 19.52 -6.99
N LEU A 162 9.05 20.11 -6.61
CA LEU A 162 7.73 19.48 -6.70
C LEU A 162 6.95 19.85 -7.97
N GLY A 163 7.46 20.74 -8.81
CA GLY A 163 6.81 21.25 -10.02
C GLY A 163 6.25 20.16 -10.94
N PRO A 164 7.05 19.15 -11.34
CA PRO A 164 6.56 18.06 -12.19
C PRO A 164 5.34 17.31 -11.63
N PHE A 165 5.18 17.26 -10.30
CA PHE A 165 4.04 16.60 -9.64
C PHE A 165 2.80 17.49 -9.61
N LEU A 166 3.00 18.80 -9.44
CA LEU A 166 1.89 19.75 -9.52
C LEU A 166 1.37 19.85 -10.95
N ASP A 167 2.21 19.57 -11.93
CA ASP A 167 1.86 19.58 -13.36
C ASP A 167 1.27 18.25 -13.85
N GLU A 168 1.06 17.27 -12.97
CA GLU A 168 0.35 16.03 -13.32
C GLU A 168 -1.04 16.32 -13.91
N PRO A 169 -1.49 15.52 -14.89
CA PRO A 169 -2.82 15.62 -15.45
C PRO A 169 -3.89 15.56 -14.36
N ILE A 170 -4.97 16.33 -14.54
CA ILE A 170 -6.10 16.35 -13.61
C ILE A 170 -6.65 14.92 -13.49
N PRO A 171 -6.75 14.35 -12.27
CA PRO A 171 -7.37 13.05 -12.06
C PRO A 171 -8.83 13.02 -12.52
N THR A 172 -9.35 11.84 -12.82
CA THR A 172 -10.76 11.66 -13.19
C THR A 172 -11.67 11.40 -12.00
N ASP A 173 -11.13 10.90 -10.88
CA ASP A 173 -11.88 10.64 -9.65
C ASP A 173 -12.10 11.91 -8.83
N ALA A 174 -13.31 12.11 -8.31
CA ALA A 174 -13.69 13.33 -7.61
C ALA A 174 -12.93 13.57 -6.30
N ALA A 175 -12.56 12.52 -5.56
CA ALA A 175 -11.76 12.65 -4.34
C ALA A 175 -10.32 13.06 -4.69
N ASP A 176 -9.76 12.43 -5.72
CA ASP A 176 -8.42 12.75 -6.22
C ASP A 176 -8.34 14.16 -6.82
N VAL A 177 -9.40 14.63 -7.51
CA VAL A 177 -9.51 16.01 -8.01
C VAL A 177 -9.46 17.00 -6.85
N SER A 178 -10.20 16.76 -5.77
CA SER A 178 -10.20 17.67 -4.61
C SER A 178 -8.83 17.74 -3.93
N GLU A 179 -8.12 16.61 -3.83
CA GLU A 179 -6.76 16.56 -3.28
C GLU A 179 -5.75 17.25 -4.19
N TRP A 180 -5.84 17.03 -5.50
CA TRP A 180 -5.00 17.69 -6.49
C TRP A 180 -5.19 19.22 -6.48
N GLN A 181 -6.44 19.69 -6.43
CA GLN A 181 -6.77 21.12 -6.32
C GLN A 181 -6.23 21.74 -5.03
N TYR A 182 -6.30 21.01 -3.92
CA TYR A 182 -5.78 21.46 -2.65
C TYR A 182 -4.25 21.63 -2.67
N ARG A 183 -3.50 20.67 -3.25
CA ARG A 183 -2.03 20.77 -3.38
C ARG A 183 -1.60 21.96 -4.23
N ARG A 184 -2.29 22.19 -5.35
CA ARG A 184 -2.06 23.37 -6.21
C ARG A 184 -2.39 24.67 -5.50
N TRP A 185 -3.50 24.71 -4.76
CA TRP A 185 -3.82 25.85 -3.92
C TRP A 185 -2.72 26.13 -2.91
N LEU A 186 -2.21 25.10 -2.20
CA LEU A 186 -1.09 25.23 -1.26
C LEU A 186 0.19 25.75 -1.93
N ALA A 187 0.43 25.38 -3.19
CA ALA A 187 1.51 25.87 -4.02
C ALA A 187 1.34 27.31 -4.54
N GLY A 188 0.18 27.94 -4.29
CA GLY A 188 -0.11 29.30 -4.73
C GLY A 188 -0.79 29.40 -6.10
N GLN A 189 -1.15 28.27 -6.72
CA GLN A 189 -1.96 28.23 -7.93
C GLN A 189 -3.44 28.31 -7.55
N THR A 190 -4.05 29.49 -7.69
CA THR A 190 -5.45 29.75 -7.30
C THR A 190 -6.42 29.82 -8.49
N ASP A 191 -5.92 29.63 -9.71
CA ASP A 191 -6.74 29.75 -10.92
C ASP A 191 -7.88 28.74 -10.94
N GLY A 192 -9.09 29.20 -11.27
CA GLY A 192 -10.27 28.34 -11.42
C GLY A 192 -10.92 27.88 -10.10
N LEU A 193 -10.48 28.39 -8.95
CA LEU A 193 -11.12 28.08 -7.65
C LEU A 193 -12.30 29.01 -7.35
N THR A 194 -13.35 28.44 -6.80
CA THR A 194 -14.46 29.21 -6.21
C THR A 194 -14.11 29.65 -4.79
N LYS A 195 -14.74 30.74 -4.32
CA LYS A 195 -14.59 31.21 -2.92
C LYS A 195 -14.96 30.13 -1.89
N ALA A 196 -15.92 29.26 -2.21
CA ALA A 196 -16.30 28.16 -1.33
C ALA A 196 -15.19 27.09 -1.23
N GLN A 197 -14.51 26.79 -2.34
CA GLN A 197 -13.36 25.89 -2.35
C GLN A 197 -12.19 26.49 -1.55
N GLU A 198 -11.88 27.78 -1.74
CA GLU A 198 -10.82 28.46 -0.99
C GLU A 198 -11.09 28.43 0.52
N GLN A 199 -12.32 28.73 0.96
CA GLN A 199 -12.71 28.67 2.38
C GLN A 199 -12.65 27.24 2.95
N ARG A 200 -12.90 26.21 2.14
CA ARG A 200 -12.75 24.81 2.55
C ARG A 200 -11.28 24.46 2.73
N PHE A 201 -10.43 24.88 1.79
CA PHE A 201 -8.98 24.63 1.85
C PHE A 201 -8.32 25.36 3.02
N GLN A 202 -8.72 26.60 3.27
CA GLN A 202 -8.25 27.37 4.42
C GLN A 202 -8.59 26.68 5.76
N ARG A 203 -9.84 26.24 5.94
CA ARG A 203 -10.26 25.50 7.15
C ARG A 203 -9.48 24.20 7.34
N ARG A 204 -9.19 23.47 6.25
CA ARG A 204 -8.38 22.24 6.33
C ARG A 204 -6.96 22.54 6.79
N LEU A 205 -6.34 23.58 6.22
CA LEU A 205 -4.99 24.00 6.60
C LEU A 205 -4.91 24.34 8.10
N GLU A 206 -5.93 24.99 8.64
CA GLU A 206 -6.06 25.32 10.07
C GLU A 206 -6.25 24.07 10.94
N GLN A 207 -6.96 23.05 10.47
CA GLN A 207 -7.24 21.81 11.22
C GLN A 207 -6.08 20.81 11.22
N SER A 208 -5.20 20.85 10.23
CA SER A 208 -4.01 19.98 10.19
C SER A 208 -2.90 20.34 11.21
N ASP A 209 -3.19 21.23 12.18
CA ASP A 209 -2.33 21.59 13.33
C ASP A 209 -2.67 20.83 14.63
N GLU A 210 -3.82 20.13 14.72
CA GLU A 210 -4.23 19.29 15.87
C GLU A 210 -3.88 17.80 15.70
#